data_AF-A0A8X8G4H9-F1
#
_entry.id   AF-A0A8X8G4H9-F1
#
_cell.length_a   1.000
_cell.length_b   1.000
_cell.length_c   1.000
_cell.angle_alpha   90.00
_cell.angle_beta   90.00
_cell.angle_gamma   90.00
#
_symmetry.space_group_name_H-M   'P 1'
#
loop_
_entity.id
_entity.type
_entity.pdbx_description
1 polymer ?
#
loop_
_entity_poly.entity_id
_entity_poly.type
_entity_poly.pdbx_seq_one_letter_code
_entity_poly.pdbx_strand_id
1 'polypeptide(L)' 'MNKLAAQDRDRILQCLHTMPMTVAQISQQLHLSTARVSGIVQILKSEGLIHAPRCTTGPRGKPVNLWEIHPSLKSPE' A
#
# COMPACT_ATOMS: atom_id res chain seq x y z
N MET A 1 -1.25 -5.39 -18.63
CA MET A 1 -0.91 -5.67 -17.21
C MET A 1 -1.02 -7.17 -17.00
N ASN A 2 0.05 -7.87 -16.60
CA ASN A 2 0.01 -9.34 -16.42
C ASN A 2 -1.00 -9.70 -15.31
N LYS A 3 -1.76 -10.80 -15.45
CA LYS A 3 -2.80 -11.22 -14.48
C LYS A 3 -2.31 -11.25 -13.03
N LEU A 4 -1.04 -11.65 -12.82
CA LEU A 4 -0.39 -11.66 -11.50
C LEU A 4 -0.26 -10.25 -10.89
N ALA A 5 -0.01 -9.23 -11.70
CA ALA A 5 0.08 -7.85 -11.23
C ALA A 5 -1.26 -7.26 -10.81
N ALA A 6 -2.37 -7.67 -11.46
CA ALA A 6 -3.71 -7.30 -11.03
C ALA A 6 -4.07 -7.96 -9.69
N GLN A 7 -3.74 -9.23 -9.51
CA GLN A 7 -3.95 -9.93 -8.23
C GLN A 7 -3.14 -9.32 -7.08
N ASP A 8 -1.86 -9.02 -7.31
CA ASP A 8 -1.02 -8.37 -6.30
C ASP A 8 -1.60 -7.00 -5.89
N ARG A 9 -2.11 -6.24 -6.88
CA ARG A 9 -2.76 -4.95 -6.67
C ARG A 9 -3.99 -5.06 -5.78
N ASP A 10 -4.90 -5.98 -6.09
CA ASP A 10 -6.14 -6.17 -5.32
C ASP A 10 -5.85 -6.60 -3.88
N ARG A 11 -4.87 -7.50 -3.69
CA ARG A 11 -4.41 -7.92 -2.36
C ARG A 11 -3.84 -6.76 -1.54
N ILE A 12 -3.05 -5.89 -2.16
CA ILE A 12 -2.50 -4.70 -1.50
C ILE A 12 -3.62 -3.76 -1.07
N LEU A 13 -4.61 -3.51 -1.93
CA LEU A 13 -5.78 -2.71 -1.58
C LEU A 13 -6.55 -3.33 -0.40
N GLN A 14 -6.77 -4.64 -0.41
CA GLN A 14 -7.45 -5.34 0.68
C GLN A 14 -6.72 -5.19 2.03
N CYS A 15 -5.38 -5.26 2.05
CA CYS A 15 -4.59 -4.99 3.25
C CYS A 15 -4.83 -3.55 3.76
N LEU A 16 -4.79 -2.57 2.86
CA LEU A 16 -4.95 -1.15 3.18
C LEU A 16 -6.38 -0.75 3.57
N HIS A 17 -7.39 -1.50 3.12
CA HIS A 17 -8.77 -1.35 3.59
C HIS A 17 -8.92 -1.74 5.06
N THR A 18 -8.11 -2.68 5.55
CA THR A 18 -8.19 -3.14 6.95
C THR A 18 -7.51 -2.15 7.88
N MET A 19 -6.30 -1.71 7.54
CA MET A 19 -5.57 -0.71 8.31
C MET A 19 -4.46 -0.05 7.46
N PRO A 20 -4.02 1.16 7.83
CA PRO A 20 -2.85 1.77 7.23
C PRO A 20 -1.59 0.91 7.44
N MET A 21 -0.78 0.72 6.39
CA MET A 21 0.42 -0.11 6.44
C MET A 21 1.60 0.49 5.67
N THR A 22 2.80 0.15 6.10
CA THR A 22 4.04 0.44 5.38
C THR A 22 4.29 -0.61 4.28
N VAL A 23 5.12 -0.27 3.29
CA VAL A 23 5.56 -1.22 2.26
C VAL A 23 6.19 -2.48 2.86
N ALA A 24 6.91 -2.35 3.97
CA ALA A 24 7.53 -3.48 4.66
C ALA A 24 6.48 -4.43 5.27
N GLN A 25 5.45 -3.88 5.92
CA GLN A 25 4.36 -4.68 6.49
C GLN A 25 3.56 -5.40 5.40
N ILE A 26 3.23 -4.70 4.32
CA ILE A 26 2.53 -5.30 3.16
C ILE A 26 3.37 -6.41 2.53
N SER A 27 4.67 -6.19 2.37
CA SER A 27 5.62 -7.18 1.85
C SER A 27 5.63 -8.44 2.71
N GLN A 28 5.68 -8.30 4.04
CA GLN A 28 5.64 -9.42 4.96
C GLN A 28 4.29 -10.16 4.90
N GLN A 29 3.17 -9.43 4.91
CA GLN A 29 1.85 -10.03 4.93
C GLN A 29 1.51 -10.78 3.64
N LEU A 30 1.91 -10.24 2.48
CA LEU A 30 1.60 -10.83 1.17
C LEU A 30 2.71 -11.75 0.65
N HIS A 31 3.81 -11.92 1.39
CA HIS A 31 5.00 -12.67 0.96
C HIS A 31 5.54 -12.20 -0.41
N LEU A 32 5.50 -10.89 -0.64
CA LEU A 32 5.99 -10.24 -1.85
C LEU A 32 7.30 -9.49 -1.57
N SER A 33 8.13 -9.29 -2.59
CA SER A 33 9.33 -8.46 -2.43
C SER A 33 8.96 -6.99 -2.19
N THR A 34 9.75 -6.29 -1.39
CA THR A 34 9.54 -4.86 -1.12
C THR A 34 9.59 -4.02 -2.39
N ALA A 35 10.44 -4.38 -3.36
CA ALA A 35 10.49 -3.74 -4.68
C ALA A 35 9.18 -3.90 -5.45
N ARG A 36 8.59 -5.10 -5.43
CA ARG A 36 7.31 -5.39 -6.09
C ARG A 36 6.18 -4.58 -5.47
N VAL A 37 6.08 -4.59 -4.15
CA VAL A 37 5.07 -3.82 -3.41
C VAL A 37 5.25 -2.32 -3.66
N SER A 38 6.48 -1.81 -3.59
CA SER A 38 6.78 -0.40 -3.84
C SER A 38 6.35 0.03 -5.24
N GLY A 39 6.60 -0.79 -6.26
CA GLY A 39 6.15 -0.50 -7.63
C GLY A 39 4.63 -0.41 -7.73
N ILE A 40 3.90 -1.34 -7.13
CA ILE A 40 2.43 -1.35 -7.15
C ILE A 40 1.84 -0.18 -6.36
N VAL A 41 2.41 0.13 -5.19
CA VAL A 41 2.01 1.27 -4.36
C VAL A 41 2.16 2.59 -5.11
N GLN A 42 3.23 2.77 -5.90
CA GLN A 42 3.37 3.98 -6.73
C GLN A 42 2.30 4.06 -7.82
N ILE A 43 1.95 2.93 -8.45
CA ILE A 43 0.86 2.88 -9.45
C ILE A 43 -0.47 3.27 -8.79
N LEU A 44 -0.82 2.62 -7.67
CA LEU A 44 -2.05 2.90 -6.92
C LEU A 44 -2.13 4.36 -6.45
N LYS A 45 -1.00 4.95 -6.03
CA LYS A 45 -0.91 6.37 -5.69
C LYS A 45 -1.18 7.25 -6.91
N SER A 46 -0.58 6.95 -8.06
CA SER A 46 -0.76 7.73 -9.29
C SER A 46 -2.20 7.70 -9.80
N GLU A 47 -2.92 6.61 -9.53
CA GLU A 47 -4.35 6.46 -9.83
C GLU A 47 -5.27 7.09 -8.76
N GLY A 48 -4.71 7.68 -7.70
CA GLY A 48 -5.47 8.31 -6.62
C GLY A 48 -6.18 7.33 -5.69
N LEU A 49 -5.82 6.04 -5.71
CA LEU A 49 -6.50 5.02 -4.90
C LEU A 49 -5.98 4.95 -3.46
N ILE A 50 -4.72 5.33 -3.26
CA ILE A 50 -4.09 5.34 -1.93
C ILE A 50 -3.29 6.62 -1.76
N HIS A 51 -3.06 6.99 -0.50
CA HIS A 51 -2.20 8.12 -0.14
C HIS A 51 -1.39 7.79 1.12
N ALA A 52 -0.41 8.63 1.43
CA ALA A 52 0.40 8.52 2.63
C ALA A 52 0.43 9.86 3.37
N PRO A 53 -0.58 10.18 4.19
CA PRO A 53 -0.62 11.44 4.93
C PRO A 53 0.29 11.43 6.16
N ARG A 54 0.72 10.23 6.58
CA ARG A 54 1.50 10.02 7.79
C ARG A 54 2.75 9.21 7.48
N CYS A 55 3.78 9.44 8.28
CA CYS A 55 5.00 8.64 8.29
C CYS A 55 5.18 8.03 9.69
N THR A 56 5.76 6.83 9.74
CA THR A 56 6.21 6.18 10.97
C THR A 56 7.73 6.05 10.98
N THR A 57 8.33 5.76 12.12
CA THR A 57 9.77 5.53 12.22
C THR A 57 10.07 4.07 11.89
N GLY A 58 10.82 3.85 10.81
CA GLY A 58 11.29 2.52 10.43
C GLY A 58 12.42 2.00 11.34
N PRO A 59 12.83 0.72 11.16
CA PRO A 59 13.79 0.04 12.04
C PRO A 59 15.16 0.73 12.14
N ARG A 60 15.54 1.52 11.13
CA ARG A 60 16.81 2.28 11.07
C ARG A 60 16.65 3.75 11.48
N GLY A 61 15.57 4.11 12.17
CA GLY A 61 15.30 5.48 12.59
C GLY A 61 14.88 6.43 11.46
N LYS A 62 14.65 5.92 10.24
CA LYS A 62 14.24 6.72 9.08
C LYS A 62 12.72 6.80 8.98
N PRO A 63 12.15 7.95 8.57
CA PRO A 63 10.71 8.04 8.31
C PRO A 63 10.32 7.12 7.15
N VAL A 64 9.21 6.41 7.31
CA VAL A 64 8.62 5.49 6.32
C VAL A 64 7.15 5.85 6.15
N ASN A 65 6.72 6.00 4.90
CA ASN A 65 5.33 6.31 4.58
C ASN A 65 4.39 5.22 5.07
N LEU A 66 3.34 5.64 5.78
CA LEU A 66 2.20 4.82 6.14
C LEU A 66 1.12 5.06 5.09
N TRP A 67 0.84 4.03 4.28
CA TRP A 67 -0.13 4.11 3.20
C TRP A 67 -1.52 3.74 3.71
N GLU A 68 -2.54 4.41 3.19
CA GLU A 68 -3.95 4.15 3.48
C GLU A 68 -4.82 4.38 2.25
N ILE A 69 -6.02 3.78 2.22
CA ILE A 69 -7.01 3.96 1.15
C ILE A 69 -7.44 5.42 1.12
N HIS A 70 -7.50 5.99 -0.10
CA HIS A 70 -7.93 7.37 -0.29
C HIS A 70 -9.36 7.57 0.26
N PRO A 71 -9.65 8.66 1.00
CA PRO A 71 -10.96 8.85 1.64
C PRO A 71 -12.13 8.87 0.66
N SER A 72 -11.90 9.31 -0.58
CA SER A 72 -12.92 9.30 -1.64
C SER A 72 -13.36 7.89 -2.09
N LEU A 73 -12.63 6.85 -1.68
CA LEU A 73 -12.98 5.44 -1.92
C LEU A 73 -13.59 4.77 -0.71
N LYS A 74 -13.60 5.43 0.46
CA LYS A 74 -14.45 5.01 1.57
C LYS A 74 -15.85 5.47 1.21
N SER A 75 -16.71 4.55 0.75
CA SER A 75 -18.12 4.85 0.49
C SER A 75 -18.70 5.63 1.67
N PRO A 76 -19.43 6.73 1.43
CA PRO A 76 -20.24 7.32 2.49
C PRO A 76 -21.28 6.27 2.91
N GLU A 77 -21.30 5.94 4.20
CA GLU A 77 -22.40 5.19 4.83
C GLU A 77 -23.74 5.90 4.62
#